data_AF-A0A2D6ZHT9-F1
#
_entry.id   AF-A0A2D6ZHT9-F1
#
_cell.length_a   1.000
_cell.length_b   1.000
_cell.length_c   1.000
_cell.angle_alpha   90.00
_cell.angle_beta   90.00
_cell.angle_gamma   90.00
#
_symmetry.space_group_name_H-M   'P 1'
#
loop_
_entity.id
_entity.type
_entity.pdbx_description
1 polymer ?
#
loop_
_entity_poly.entity_id
_entity_poly.type
_entity_poly.pdbx_seq_one_letter_code
_entity_poly.pdbx_strand_id
1 'polypeptide(L)'
;MKSLIRCVVFIGLLAGLAKLTAMAAKPHVVLLSGESLYDSAETLRAYAKQLEKKFGYSCTALTRVEKNKFPSLDALGQADLVIFYMRRMTLPAEQLGQVKKYIERGKPVIGLRTASHAIQNWLEMDKLVLGGNYQGHHKNNLLGNASVVPATKGHPILAGVGSEFRMGGSLYKNTPLAKQAKPLLTGKVEGHPAEPVAWTHSYKGNRTFYTSLGHKADFANPNFVKLVDNAIDWCLKKTTVPVVNVADIVDKYGIESGKPFRIGVGLFEKMWQADKLTLLDVRTAPEYKVGHIRGTKWIDWFSPKFADEVAKLDKSKIYLVYCAGGVRSARACKKMSEMGFKYTVDLAPGFNGWKAAGKAIEK
;
A
#
# COMPACT_ATOMS: atom_id res chain seq x y z
N MET A 1 -8.54 42.19 -70.14
CA MET A 1 -8.66 43.27 -69.13
C MET A 1 -10.03 43.19 -68.47
N LYS A 2 -10.11 42.68 -67.24
CA LYS A 2 -10.95 43.17 -66.13
C LYS A 2 -10.77 42.22 -64.92
N SER A 3 -10.22 42.82 -63.88
CA SER A 3 -9.96 42.36 -62.52
C SER A 3 -11.05 41.49 -61.91
N LEU A 4 -10.67 40.51 -61.08
CA LEU A 4 -11.37 40.27 -59.82
C LEU A 4 -10.40 39.68 -58.77
N ILE A 5 -9.81 40.58 -58.00
CA ILE A 5 -9.24 40.28 -56.68
C ILE A 5 -10.42 40.03 -55.72
N ARG A 6 -10.42 38.90 -55.02
CA ARG A 6 -11.27 38.72 -53.82
C ARG A 6 -10.46 38.12 -52.69
N CYS A 7 -10.35 38.92 -51.63
CA CYS A 7 -9.71 38.63 -50.36
C CYS A 7 -10.18 37.29 -49.77
N VAL A 8 -9.22 36.44 -49.40
CA VAL A 8 -9.45 35.37 -48.43
C VAL A 8 -9.24 35.98 -47.04
N VAL A 9 -10.33 36.15 -46.30
CA VAL A 9 -10.32 36.53 -44.89
C VAL A 9 -9.84 35.33 -44.08
N PHE A 10 -8.64 35.41 -43.52
CA PHE A 10 -8.17 34.47 -42.51
C PHE A 10 -8.92 34.75 -41.20
N ILE A 11 -10.02 34.03 -40.96
CA ILE A 11 -10.63 33.96 -39.63
C ILE A 11 -9.70 33.09 -38.78
N GLY A 12 -8.89 33.74 -37.94
CA GLY A 12 -8.11 33.07 -36.91
C GLY A 12 -9.06 32.43 -35.89
N LEU A 13 -9.30 31.14 -36.02
CA LEU A 13 -10.00 30.35 -35.02
C LEU A 13 -9.04 30.14 -33.83
N LEU A 14 -9.11 31.04 -32.84
CA LEU A 14 -8.54 30.83 -31.52
C LEU A 14 -9.28 29.66 -30.86
N ALA A 15 -8.82 28.44 -31.13
CA ALA A 15 -9.23 27.26 -30.41
C ALA A 15 -8.71 27.36 -28.96
N GLY A 16 -9.56 27.86 -28.06
CA GLY A 16 -9.32 27.78 -26.64
C GLY A 16 -9.24 26.30 -26.23
N LEU A 17 -8.04 25.81 -25.95
CA LEU A 17 -7.87 24.53 -25.26
C LEU A 17 -8.42 24.66 -23.84
N ALA A 18 -9.68 24.31 -23.66
CA ALA A 18 -10.19 23.95 -22.35
C ALA A 18 -9.38 22.75 -21.85
N LYS A 19 -8.58 22.96 -20.79
CA LYS A 19 -7.92 21.86 -20.07
C LYS A 19 -9.02 20.94 -19.53
N LEU A 20 -9.25 19.80 -20.17
CA LEU A 20 -9.98 18.70 -19.55
C LEU A 20 -9.16 18.26 -18.33
N THR A 21 -9.61 18.66 -17.15
CA THR A 21 -9.14 18.07 -15.91
C THR A 21 -9.76 16.67 -15.83
N ALA A 22 -8.93 15.64 -16.04
CA ALA A 22 -9.36 14.26 -15.84
C ALA A 22 -9.80 14.10 -14.37
N MET A 23 -11.08 13.79 -14.17
CA MET A 23 -11.64 13.54 -12.84
C MET A 23 -10.89 12.35 -12.23
N ALA A 24 -10.33 12.50 -11.03
CA ALA A 24 -9.58 11.43 -10.38
C ALA A 24 -10.45 10.17 -10.26
N ALA A 25 -9.91 9.01 -10.68
CA ALA A 25 -10.64 7.75 -10.61
C ALA A 25 -11.00 7.41 -9.16
N LYS A 26 -12.28 7.08 -8.93
CA LYS A 26 -12.80 6.68 -7.61
C LYS A 26 -12.15 5.35 -7.19
N PRO A 27 -11.62 5.22 -5.95
CA PRO A 27 -11.12 3.94 -5.46
C PRO A 27 -12.16 2.83 -5.57
N HIS A 28 -11.76 1.66 -6.05
CA HIS A 28 -12.65 0.51 -6.22
C HIS A 28 -12.52 -0.49 -5.06
N VAL A 29 -13.61 -0.69 -4.31
CA VAL A 29 -13.70 -1.62 -3.19
C VAL A 29 -14.53 -2.83 -3.59
N VAL A 30 -13.95 -4.02 -3.54
CA VAL A 30 -14.68 -5.29 -3.74
C VAL A 30 -14.97 -5.93 -2.39
N LEU A 31 -16.24 -6.28 -2.14
CA LEU A 31 -16.69 -6.91 -0.91
C LEU A 31 -17.15 -8.34 -1.22
N LEU A 32 -16.44 -9.33 -0.67
CA LEU A 32 -16.72 -10.76 -0.90
C LEU A 32 -17.53 -11.34 0.25
N SER A 33 -18.80 -11.64 -0.02
CA SER A 33 -19.74 -12.29 0.89
C SER A 33 -19.81 -13.79 0.62
N GLY A 34 -19.16 -14.59 1.48
CA GLY A 34 -19.05 -16.04 1.32
C GLY A 34 -19.46 -16.85 2.54
N GLU A 35 -20.08 -16.23 3.54
CA GLU A 35 -20.62 -16.90 4.72
C GLU A 35 -22.16 -16.85 4.73
N SER A 36 -22.81 -17.69 5.56
CA SER A 36 -24.27 -17.79 5.64
C SER A 36 -24.80 -17.90 7.07
N LEU A 37 -23.99 -17.54 8.06
CA LEU A 37 -24.35 -17.56 9.47
C LEU A 37 -24.73 -16.16 9.97
N TYR A 38 -24.20 -15.12 9.35
CA TYR A 38 -24.26 -13.74 9.83
C TYR A 38 -24.87 -12.76 8.81
N ASP A 39 -25.56 -13.27 7.79
CA ASP A 39 -26.18 -12.48 6.71
C ASP A 39 -25.20 -11.51 6.03
N SER A 40 -23.94 -11.94 5.80
CA SER A 40 -22.92 -11.11 5.14
C SER A 40 -23.39 -10.58 3.78
N ALA A 41 -24.26 -11.30 3.07
CA ALA A 41 -24.78 -10.88 1.77
C ALA A 41 -25.65 -9.64 1.88
N GLU A 42 -26.52 -9.56 2.89
CA GLU A 42 -27.35 -8.39 3.14
C GLU A 42 -26.49 -7.26 3.70
N THR A 43 -25.68 -7.57 4.69
CA THR A 43 -24.82 -6.63 5.41
C THR A 43 -23.84 -5.91 4.47
N LEU A 44 -23.09 -6.67 3.66
CA LEU A 44 -22.11 -6.08 2.73
C LEU A 44 -22.76 -5.35 1.57
N ARG A 45 -23.96 -5.76 1.11
CA ARG A 45 -24.71 -5.00 0.10
C ARG A 45 -25.18 -3.65 0.63
N ALA A 46 -25.71 -3.61 1.86
CA ALA A 46 -26.10 -2.35 2.50
C ALA A 46 -24.87 -1.46 2.78
N TYR A 47 -23.80 -2.06 3.28
CA TYR A 47 -22.56 -1.33 3.60
C TYR A 47 -21.87 -0.78 2.34
N ALA A 48 -21.85 -1.53 1.23
CA ALA A 48 -21.33 -1.03 -0.06
C ALA A 48 -22.03 0.27 -0.50
N LYS A 49 -23.38 0.32 -0.43
CA LYS A 49 -24.16 1.53 -0.75
C LYS A 49 -23.81 2.69 0.18
N GLN A 50 -23.54 2.40 1.46
CA GLN A 50 -23.10 3.41 2.42
C GLN A 50 -21.72 3.96 2.04
N LEU A 51 -20.77 3.11 1.65
CA LEU A 51 -19.44 3.52 1.21
C LEU A 51 -19.49 4.41 -0.04
N GLU A 52 -20.33 4.05 -1.02
CA GLU A 52 -20.58 4.84 -2.23
C GLU A 52 -21.14 6.23 -1.86
N LYS A 53 -22.17 6.27 -1.00
CA LYS A 53 -22.83 7.52 -0.59
C LYS A 53 -21.94 8.43 0.26
N LYS A 54 -21.21 7.84 1.22
CA LYS A 54 -20.47 8.58 2.25
C LYS A 54 -19.08 9.01 1.77
N PHE A 55 -18.40 8.16 1.01
CA PHE A 55 -16.99 8.35 0.62
C PHE A 55 -16.78 8.47 -0.89
N GLY A 56 -17.82 8.24 -1.70
CA GLY A 56 -17.72 8.34 -3.15
C GLY A 56 -16.90 7.21 -3.80
N TYR A 57 -16.66 6.11 -3.09
CA TYR A 57 -15.98 4.93 -3.65
C TYR A 57 -16.84 4.25 -4.72
N SER A 58 -16.20 3.52 -5.63
CA SER A 58 -16.87 2.53 -6.46
C SER A 58 -16.91 1.22 -5.68
N CYS A 59 -18.08 0.57 -5.54
CA CYS A 59 -18.17 -0.68 -4.81
C CYS A 59 -18.69 -1.83 -5.68
N THR A 60 -18.18 -3.04 -5.45
CA THR A 60 -18.72 -4.27 -6.02
C THR A 60 -18.90 -5.30 -4.92
N ALA A 61 -20.15 -5.55 -4.53
CA ALA A 61 -20.48 -6.58 -3.56
C ALA A 61 -20.80 -7.90 -4.29
N LEU A 62 -19.97 -8.93 -4.07
CA LEU A 62 -20.13 -10.25 -4.67
C LEU A 62 -20.59 -11.23 -3.60
N THR A 63 -21.67 -11.95 -3.87
CA THR A 63 -22.18 -13.02 -2.99
C THR A 63 -21.92 -14.37 -3.63
N ARG A 64 -21.53 -15.37 -2.83
CA ARG A 64 -21.41 -16.75 -3.31
C ARG A 64 -22.76 -17.23 -3.88
N VAL A 65 -22.73 -17.96 -4.99
CA VAL A 65 -23.94 -18.59 -5.59
C VAL A 65 -24.11 -20.04 -5.17
N GLU A 66 -23.00 -20.67 -4.79
CA GLU A 66 -22.96 -22.03 -4.28
C GLU A 66 -22.12 -22.06 -3.00
N LYS A 67 -21.99 -23.24 -2.39
CA LYS A 67 -21.20 -23.44 -1.17
C LYS A 67 -19.77 -22.87 -1.27
N ASN A 68 -19.16 -23.00 -2.45
CA ASN A 68 -17.72 -22.85 -2.64
C ASN A 68 -17.34 -21.85 -3.75
N LYS A 69 -18.28 -21.16 -4.38
CA LYS A 69 -18.02 -20.42 -5.62
C LYS A 69 -18.76 -19.07 -5.68
N PHE A 70 -18.09 -18.07 -6.25
CA PHE A 70 -18.70 -16.80 -6.67
C PHE A 70 -19.12 -16.84 -8.15
N PRO A 71 -20.07 -16.01 -8.61
CA PRO A 71 -20.42 -15.92 -10.03
C PRO A 71 -19.20 -15.61 -10.91
N SER A 72 -18.40 -14.62 -10.52
CA SER A 72 -17.11 -14.24 -11.12
C SER A 72 -16.28 -13.50 -10.05
N LEU A 73 -14.96 -13.50 -10.19
CA LEU A 73 -14.02 -12.68 -9.41
C LEU A 73 -13.19 -11.72 -10.29
N ASP A 74 -13.63 -11.43 -11.52
CA ASP A 74 -12.87 -10.57 -12.45
C ASP A 74 -12.67 -9.15 -11.91
N ALA A 75 -13.60 -8.68 -11.06
CA ALA A 75 -13.52 -7.41 -10.36
C ALA A 75 -12.22 -7.28 -9.52
N LEU A 76 -11.62 -8.39 -9.06
CA LEU A 76 -10.34 -8.36 -8.34
C LEU A 76 -9.19 -7.83 -9.21
N GLY A 77 -9.31 -7.91 -10.53
CA GLY A 77 -8.32 -7.38 -11.47
C GLY A 77 -8.07 -5.88 -11.29
N GLN A 78 -9.12 -5.12 -11.02
CA GLN A 78 -9.12 -3.65 -10.94
C GLN A 78 -9.29 -3.10 -9.51
N ALA A 79 -9.60 -3.97 -8.55
CA ALA A 79 -9.82 -3.55 -7.16
C ALA A 79 -8.61 -2.84 -6.53
N ASP A 80 -8.90 -1.80 -5.76
CA ASP A 80 -7.95 -1.11 -4.89
C ASP A 80 -7.95 -1.66 -3.47
N LEU A 81 -9.08 -2.21 -3.02
CA LEU A 81 -9.22 -2.91 -1.75
C LEU A 81 -10.18 -4.10 -1.90
N VAL A 82 -9.87 -5.22 -1.25
CA VAL A 82 -10.79 -6.35 -1.11
C VAL A 82 -11.11 -6.58 0.36
N ILE A 83 -12.41 -6.63 0.66
CA ILE A 83 -12.96 -6.97 1.98
C ILE A 83 -13.45 -8.41 1.91
N PHE A 84 -12.85 -9.29 2.72
CA PHE A 84 -13.21 -10.69 2.83
C PHE A 84 -14.17 -10.88 4.01
N TYR A 85 -15.41 -11.29 3.73
CA TYR A 85 -16.35 -11.81 4.72
C TYR A 85 -16.88 -13.18 4.27
N MET A 86 -16.04 -14.19 4.41
CA MET A 86 -16.23 -15.53 3.88
C MET A 86 -16.02 -16.57 4.98
N ARG A 87 -16.52 -17.80 4.79
CA ARG A 87 -16.37 -18.86 5.80
C ARG A 87 -16.30 -20.25 5.16
N ARG A 88 -15.25 -21.00 5.48
CA ARG A 88 -15.12 -22.44 5.20
C ARG A 88 -15.47 -22.84 3.76
N MET A 89 -14.99 -22.07 2.79
CA MET A 89 -15.14 -22.31 1.37
C MET A 89 -13.90 -23.02 0.83
N THR A 90 -14.10 -24.03 -0.02
CA THR A 90 -13.04 -24.63 -0.83
C THR A 90 -13.15 -24.06 -2.24
N LEU A 91 -12.48 -22.93 -2.50
CA LEU A 91 -12.66 -22.21 -3.77
C LEU A 91 -12.17 -23.05 -4.96
N PRO A 92 -12.84 -22.99 -6.13
CA PRO A 92 -12.29 -23.51 -7.39
C PRO A 92 -10.88 -22.97 -7.64
N ALA A 93 -10.02 -23.78 -8.27
CA ALA A 93 -8.61 -23.45 -8.47
C ALA A 93 -8.40 -22.08 -9.17
N GLU A 94 -9.24 -21.77 -10.16
CA GLU A 94 -9.24 -20.48 -10.85
C GLU A 94 -9.52 -19.30 -9.89
N GLN A 95 -10.59 -19.38 -9.10
CA GLN A 95 -10.97 -18.33 -8.16
C GLN A 95 -9.96 -18.19 -7.02
N LEU A 96 -9.40 -19.30 -6.53
CA LEU A 96 -8.27 -19.25 -5.60
C LEU A 96 -7.06 -18.56 -6.21
N GLY A 97 -6.76 -18.85 -7.48
CA GLY A 97 -5.71 -18.20 -8.26
C GLY A 97 -5.92 -16.69 -8.39
N GLN A 98 -7.14 -16.24 -8.67
CA GLN A 98 -7.49 -14.81 -8.73
C GLN A 98 -7.30 -14.11 -7.37
N VAL A 99 -7.74 -14.73 -6.27
CA VAL A 99 -7.54 -14.20 -4.91
C VAL A 99 -6.04 -14.11 -4.58
N LYS A 100 -5.27 -15.18 -4.81
CA LYS A 100 -3.82 -15.18 -4.59
C LYS A 100 -3.12 -14.13 -5.43
N LYS A 101 -3.45 -14.03 -6.73
CA LYS A 101 -2.89 -13.01 -7.65
C LYS A 101 -3.20 -11.60 -7.16
N TYR A 102 -4.39 -11.33 -6.64
CA TYR A 102 -4.72 -10.03 -6.04
C TYR A 102 -3.76 -9.69 -4.89
N ILE A 103 -3.62 -10.62 -3.94
CA ILE A 103 -2.83 -10.45 -2.71
C ILE A 103 -1.33 -10.34 -3.03
N GLU A 104 -0.82 -11.18 -3.93
CA GLU A 104 0.60 -11.20 -4.32
C GLU A 104 1.04 -9.90 -5.03
N ARG A 105 0.11 -9.11 -5.59
CA ARG A 105 0.40 -7.74 -6.10
C ARG A 105 0.61 -6.71 -4.98
N GLY A 106 0.55 -7.11 -3.71
CA GLY A 106 0.68 -6.19 -2.57
C GLY A 106 -0.52 -5.26 -2.39
N LYS A 107 -1.69 -5.65 -2.92
CA LYS A 107 -2.91 -4.85 -2.78
C LYS A 107 -3.51 -4.98 -1.37
N PRO A 108 -4.11 -3.90 -0.82
CA PRO A 108 -4.72 -3.90 0.51
C PRO A 108 -5.79 -4.96 0.74
N VAL A 109 -5.88 -5.47 1.97
CA VAL A 109 -6.86 -6.49 2.36
C VAL A 109 -7.54 -6.09 3.67
N ILE A 110 -8.85 -6.28 3.76
CA ILE A 110 -9.58 -6.30 5.03
C ILE A 110 -10.19 -7.68 5.24
N GLY A 111 -9.93 -8.30 6.39
CA GLY A 111 -10.61 -9.53 6.80
C GLY A 111 -11.61 -9.25 7.92
N LEU A 112 -12.85 -9.70 7.76
CA LEU A 112 -13.90 -9.59 8.76
C LEU A 112 -14.27 -10.97 9.33
N ARG A 113 -14.39 -11.06 10.65
CA ARG A 113 -14.93 -12.21 11.39
C ARG A 113 -14.31 -13.52 10.91
N THR A 114 -15.05 -14.30 10.13
CA THR A 114 -14.69 -15.65 9.65
C THR A 114 -13.63 -15.67 8.54
N ALA A 115 -13.16 -14.50 8.07
CA ALA A 115 -12.09 -14.40 7.10
C ALA A 115 -10.82 -15.19 7.49
N SER A 116 -10.54 -15.33 8.79
CA SER A 116 -9.43 -16.12 9.33
C SER A 116 -9.48 -17.62 9.01
N HIS A 117 -10.63 -18.12 8.58
CA HIS A 117 -10.80 -19.51 8.15
C HIS A 117 -11.74 -19.58 6.94
N ALA A 118 -11.64 -18.57 6.08
CA ALA A 118 -12.48 -18.43 4.90
C ALA A 118 -12.18 -19.50 3.84
N ILE A 119 -10.91 -19.75 3.54
CA ILE A 119 -10.48 -20.54 2.37
C ILE A 119 -9.83 -21.84 2.85
N GLN A 120 -10.56 -22.95 2.80
CA GLN A 120 -10.12 -24.24 3.36
C GLN A 120 -8.97 -24.88 2.58
N ASN A 121 -8.86 -24.59 1.28
CA ASN A 121 -7.72 -24.99 0.45
C ASN A 121 -6.58 -23.95 0.45
N TRP A 122 -6.57 -23.03 1.43
CA TRP A 122 -5.46 -22.11 1.71
C TRP A 122 -5.61 -21.47 3.11
N LEU A 123 -5.58 -22.30 4.15
CA LEU A 123 -5.73 -21.84 5.54
C LEU A 123 -4.58 -20.92 5.98
N GLU A 124 -3.42 -21.04 5.34
CA GLU A 124 -2.24 -20.21 5.60
C GLU A 124 -2.52 -18.72 5.36
N MET A 125 -3.57 -18.35 4.63
CA MET A 125 -4.00 -16.97 4.45
C MET A 125 -4.16 -16.23 5.79
N ASP A 126 -4.64 -16.90 6.84
CA ASP A 126 -4.82 -16.29 8.15
C ASP A 126 -3.49 -15.77 8.71
N LYS A 127 -2.51 -16.68 8.81
CA LYS A 127 -1.21 -16.35 9.38
C LYS A 127 -0.36 -15.47 8.45
N LEU A 128 -0.39 -15.74 7.15
CA LEU A 128 0.46 -15.07 6.17
C LEU A 128 -0.04 -13.68 5.78
N VAL A 129 -1.35 -13.55 5.54
CA VAL A 129 -1.93 -12.32 4.98
C VAL A 129 -2.59 -11.50 6.07
N LEU A 130 -3.46 -12.13 6.86
CA LEU A 130 -4.21 -11.43 7.91
C LEU A 130 -3.35 -11.20 9.17
N GLY A 131 -2.28 -11.98 9.36
CA GLY A 131 -1.44 -11.92 10.56
C GLY A 131 -2.07 -12.55 11.80
N GLY A 132 -3.14 -13.33 11.60
CA GLY A 132 -3.90 -14.02 12.64
C GLY A 132 -3.33 -15.38 13.02
N ASN A 133 -4.05 -16.03 13.92
CA ASN A 133 -3.80 -17.40 14.37
C ASN A 133 -5.08 -17.97 15.00
N TYR A 134 -6.12 -18.07 14.20
CA TYR A 134 -7.45 -18.46 14.67
C TYR A 134 -7.46 -19.91 15.18
N GLN A 135 -7.81 -20.08 16.45
CA GLN A 135 -7.86 -21.37 17.16
C GLN A 135 -9.26 -21.69 17.71
N GLY A 136 -10.30 -21.16 17.06
CA GLY A 136 -11.68 -21.29 17.50
C GLY A 136 -12.17 -20.09 18.30
N HIS A 137 -13.24 -20.29 19.06
CA HIS A 137 -13.90 -19.21 19.82
C HIS A 137 -14.45 -19.72 21.15
N HIS A 138 -14.74 -18.78 22.05
CA HIS A 138 -15.47 -19.03 23.29
C HIS A 138 -16.98 -19.20 23.02
N LYS A 139 -17.76 -19.54 24.05
CA LYS A 139 -19.20 -19.79 23.92
C LYS A 139 -19.93 -18.56 23.36
N ASN A 140 -20.92 -18.76 22.50
CA ASN A 140 -21.62 -17.67 21.80
C ASN A 140 -22.47 -16.78 22.72
N ASN A 141 -22.88 -17.30 23.88
CA ASN A 141 -23.63 -16.55 24.88
C ASN A 141 -22.73 -15.67 25.78
N LEU A 142 -21.41 -15.83 25.72
CA LEU A 142 -20.47 -14.98 26.43
C LEU A 142 -20.19 -13.74 25.60
N LEU A 143 -20.95 -12.69 25.88
CA LEU A 143 -20.76 -11.37 25.28
C LEU A 143 -19.79 -10.55 26.13
N GLY A 144 -18.93 -9.80 25.46
CA GLY A 144 -17.86 -9.04 26.10
C GLY A 144 -17.66 -7.68 25.45
N ASN A 145 -16.59 -7.01 25.85
CA ASN A 145 -16.22 -5.71 25.30
C ASN A 145 -14.91 -5.78 24.53
N ALA A 146 -14.81 -4.98 23.48
CA ALA A 146 -13.57 -4.67 22.79
C ALA A 146 -13.02 -3.35 23.33
N SER A 147 -11.76 -3.36 23.75
CA SER A 147 -11.04 -2.23 24.34
C SER A 147 -9.79 -1.87 23.53
N VAL A 148 -9.54 -0.58 23.38
CA VAL A 148 -8.35 -0.04 22.70
C VAL A 148 -7.08 -0.44 23.45
N VAL A 149 -6.08 -0.93 22.70
CA VAL A 149 -4.74 -1.16 23.23
C VAL A 149 -4.09 0.21 23.52
N PRO A 150 -3.72 0.53 24.78
CA PRO A 150 -3.30 1.88 25.18
C PRO A 150 -2.17 2.49 24.32
N ALA A 151 -1.18 1.67 23.95
CA ALA A 151 -0.05 2.08 23.11
C ALA A 151 -0.44 2.50 21.68
N THR A 152 -1.70 2.30 21.27
CA THR A 152 -2.19 2.55 19.91
C THR A 152 -3.19 3.68 19.79
N LYS A 153 -3.50 4.41 20.88
CA LYS A 153 -4.57 5.42 20.97
C LYS A 153 -4.53 6.53 19.89
N GLY A 154 -3.40 6.75 19.22
CA GLY A 154 -3.25 7.70 18.10
C GLY A 154 -3.31 7.07 16.70
N HIS A 155 -3.55 5.77 16.57
CA HIS A 155 -3.57 5.11 15.27
C HIS A 155 -4.77 5.62 14.42
N PRO A 156 -4.59 5.93 13.12
CA PRO A 156 -5.67 6.48 12.29
C PRO A 156 -6.95 5.64 12.28
N ILE A 157 -6.82 4.31 12.34
CA ILE A 157 -7.97 3.39 12.41
C ILE A 157 -8.83 3.62 13.66
N LEU A 158 -8.24 4.09 14.77
CA LEU A 158 -8.95 4.32 16.03
C LEU A 158 -9.52 5.75 16.16
N ALA A 159 -9.35 6.60 15.15
CA ALA A 159 -9.82 7.98 15.20
C ALA A 159 -11.35 8.05 15.39
N GLY A 160 -11.79 8.57 16.53
CA GLY A 160 -13.21 8.67 16.88
C GLY A 160 -13.89 7.33 17.21
N VAL A 161 -13.12 6.26 17.42
CA VAL A 161 -13.59 5.00 18.00
C VAL A 161 -13.50 5.11 19.52
N GLY A 162 -14.56 4.75 20.24
CA GLY A 162 -14.57 4.74 21.70
C GLY A 162 -13.47 3.87 22.29
N SER A 163 -13.00 4.20 23.50
CA SER A 163 -11.96 3.43 24.19
C SER A 163 -12.40 2.00 24.51
N GLU A 164 -13.71 1.78 24.68
CA GLU A 164 -14.32 0.47 24.83
C GLU A 164 -15.71 0.44 24.18
N PHE A 165 -16.12 -0.69 23.61
CA PHE A 165 -17.49 -0.92 23.14
C PHE A 165 -17.89 -2.40 23.19
N ARG A 166 -19.19 -2.67 23.31
CA ARG A 166 -19.72 -4.03 23.37
C ARG A 166 -19.54 -4.78 22.05
N MET A 167 -19.03 -6.00 22.13
CA MET A 167 -18.92 -6.94 21.02
C MET A 167 -20.26 -7.64 20.78
N GLY A 168 -20.61 -7.81 19.52
CA GLY A 168 -21.84 -8.45 19.08
C GLY A 168 -21.77 -9.97 18.93
N GLY A 169 -20.58 -10.58 18.97
CA GLY A 169 -20.40 -12.01 18.78
C GLY A 169 -19.33 -12.63 19.69
N SER A 170 -19.18 -13.95 19.62
CA SER A 170 -18.19 -14.71 20.40
C SER A 170 -16.77 -14.20 20.25
N LEU A 171 -16.01 -14.24 21.36
CA LEU A 171 -14.58 -13.95 21.40
C LEU A 171 -13.78 -15.06 20.72
N TYR A 172 -12.97 -14.70 19.73
CA TYR A 172 -12.07 -15.63 19.03
C TYR A 172 -10.75 -15.78 19.80
N LYS A 173 -10.15 -16.97 19.72
CA LYS A 173 -8.84 -17.28 20.28
C LYS A 173 -7.79 -17.05 19.20
N ASN A 174 -7.02 -15.97 19.31
CA ASN A 174 -6.09 -15.51 18.27
C ASN A 174 -4.64 -15.43 18.74
N THR A 175 -4.39 -15.57 20.04
CA THR A 175 -3.03 -15.47 20.61
C THR A 175 -2.21 -16.75 20.34
N PRO A 176 -0.93 -16.65 19.95
CA PRO A 176 -0.23 -15.41 19.55
C PRO A 176 -0.54 -15.00 18.11
N LEU A 177 -0.56 -13.69 17.84
CA LEU A 177 -0.57 -13.17 16.47
C LEU A 177 0.78 -13.37 15.78
N ALA A 178 0.81 -13.22 14.44
CA ALA A 178 2.06 -13.20 13.69
C ALA A 178 2.98 -12.05 14.18
N LYS A 179 4.30 -12.26 14.15
CA LYS A 179 5.31 -11.30 14.67
C LYS A 179 5.17 -9.87 14.15
N GLN A 180 4.71 -9.69 12.91
CA GLN A 180 4.54 -8.38 12.28
C GLN A 180 3.14 -7.77 12.47
N ALA A 181 2.19 -8.54 13.04
CA ALA A 181 0.86 -8.04 13.33
C ALA A 181 0.90 -7.10 14.54
N LYS A 182 0.14 -6.01 14.46
CA LYS A 182 0.08 -4.96 15.49
C LYS A 182 -1.34 -4.86 16.04
N PRO A 183 -1.61 -5.39 17.25
CA PRO A 183 -2.94 -5.35 17.84
C PRO A 183 -3.37 -3.91 18.11
N LEU A 184 -4.62 -3.59 17.77
CA LEU A 184 -5.27 -2.31 18.00
C LEU A 184 -6.36 -2.42 19.06
N LEU A 185 -7.12 -3.52 19.06
CA LEU A 185 -8.16 -3.81 20.04
C LEU A 185 -7.94 -5.18 20.67
N THR A 186 -8.27 -5.28 21.96
CA THR A 186 -8.39 -6.54 22.71
C THR A 186 -9.84 -6.77 23.11
N GLY A 187 -10.32 -8.00 23.07
CA GLY A 187 -11.63 -8.40 23.51
C GLY A 187 -11.53 -9.22 24.79
N LYS A 188 -12.46 -9.02 25.73
CA LYS A 188 -12.54 -9.80 26.97
C LYS A 188 -13.97 -10.23 27.22
N VAL A 189 -14.13 -11.49 27.61
CA VAL A 189 -15.39 -12.06 28.11
C VAL A 189 -15.17 -12.63 29.50
N GLU A 190 -16.24 -12.83 30.25
CA GLU A 190 -16.17 -13.38 31.60
C GLU A 190 -15.48 -14.76 31.64
N GLY A 191 -14.63 -14.97 32.65
CA GLY A 191 -13.95 -16.25 32.88
C GLY A 191 -12.85 -16.61 31.89
N HIS A 192 -12.49 -15.72 30.94
CA HIS A 192 -11.48 -16.02 29.92
C HIS A 192 -10.43 -14.90 29.77
N PRO A 193 -9.19 -15.25 29.34
CA PRO A 193 -8.17 -14.27 29.00
C PRO A 193 -8.64 -13.31 27.90
N ALA A 194 -8.04 -12.12 27.87
CA ALA A 194 -8.24 -11.19 26.77
C ALA A 194 -7.54 -11.70 25.50
N GLU A 195 -8.17 -11.51 24.36
CA GLU A 195 -7.65 -11.92 23.04
C GLU A 195 -7.59 -10.70 22.11
N PRO A 196 -6.64 -10.62 21.17
CA PRO A 196 -6.67 -9.59 20.15
C PRO A 196 -7.90 -9.79 19.25
N VAL A 197 -8.65 -8.72 19.04
CA VAL A 197 -9.88 -8.74 18.21
C VAL A 197 -9.81 -7.83 17.01
N ALA A 198 -8.86 -6.90 16.95
CA ALA A 198 -8.55 -6.15 15.72
C ALA A 198 -7.07 -5.77 15.67
N TRP A 199 -6.45 -5.87 14.50
CA TRP A 199 -5.03 -5.59 14.30
C TRP A 199 -4.71 -5.19 12.86
N THR A 200 -3.53 -4.60 12.67
CA THR A 200 -2.94 -4.39 11.34
C THR A 200 -1.85 -5.42 11.07
N HIS A 201 -1.63 -5.71 9.79
CA HIS A 201 -0.56 -6.57 9.30
C HIS A 201 -0.05 -6.05 7.94
N SER A 202 1.04 -6.61 7.44
CA SER A 202 1.57 -6.33 6.11
C SER A 202 2.14 -7.59 5.49
N TYR A 203 1.61 -7.98 4.35
CA TYR A 203 2.13 -9.04 3.49
C TYR A 203 2.45 -8.45 2.11
N LYS A 204 3.67 -8.67 1.61
CA LYS A 204 4.14 -8.07 0.33
C LYS A 204 4.02 -6.53 0.29
N GLY A 205 4.20 -5.88 1.44
CA GLY A 205 4.11 -4.42 1.58
C GLY A 205 2.68 -3.87 1.54
N ASN A 206 1.66 -4.75 1.54
CA ASN A 206 0.28 -4.32 1.59
C ASN A 206 -0.10 -3.74 2.96
N ARG A 207 -1.17 -2.95 2.99
CA ARG A 207 -1.86 -2.59 4.23
C ARG A 207 -2.96 -3.60 4.46
N THR A 208 -2.81 -4.45 5.46
CA THR A 208 -3.85 -5.39 5.88
C THR A 208 -4.44 -4.98 7.22
N PHE A 209 -5.77 -5.01 7.32
CA PHE A 209 -6.47 -4.91 8.59
C PHE A 209 -7.34 -6.15 8.78
N TYR A 210 -7.34 -6.72 9.97
CA TYR A 210 -8.25 -7.79 10.33
C TYR A 210 -8.97 -7.43 11.62
N THR A 211 -10.24 -7.84 11.70
CA THR A 211 -10.99 -7.86 12.94
C THR A 211 -11.78 -9.17 13.06
N SER A 212 -11.73 -9.79 14.24
CA SER A 212 -12.57 -10.94 14.58
C SER A 212 -13.99 -10.52 14.96
N LEU A 213 -14.30 -9.22 14.90
CA LEU A 213 -15.67 -8.70 14.99
C LEU A 213 -16.33 -8.72 13.61
N GLY A 214 -17.64 -8.50 13.56
CA GLY A 214 -18.41 -8.47 12.32
C GLY A 214 -19.74 -9.22 12.40
N HIS A 215 -20.17 -9.62 13.60
CA HIS A 215 -21.53 -10.10 13.82
C HIS A 215 -22.55 -9.04 13.38
N LYS A 216 -23.80 -9.44 13.08
CA LYS A 216 -24.87 -8.50 12.71
C LYS A 216 -25.03 -7.35 13.72
N ALA A 217 -24.90 -7.68 15.01
CA ALA A 217 -24.92 -6.69 16.11
C ALA A 217 -23.70 -5.76 16.13
N ASP A 218 -22.53 -6.18 15.61
CA ASP A 218 -21.37 -5.29 15.46
C ASP A 218 -21.65 -4.23 14.38
N PHE A 219 -22.29 -4.60 13.26
CA PHE A 219 -22.66 -3.63 12.21
C PHE A 219 -23.72 -2.61 12.66
N ALA A 220 -24.49 -2.91 13.71
CA ALA A 220 -25.37 -1.94 14.36
C ALA A 220 -24.63 -1.00 15.33
N ASN A 221 -23.39 -1.32 15.70
CA ASN A 221 -22.58 -0.53 16.62
C ASN A 221 -21.79 0.56 15.87
N PRO A 222 -22.02 1.86 16.15
CA PRO A 222 -21.33 2.95 15.45
C PRO A 222 -19.81 2.92 15.64
N ASN A 223 -19.29 2.40 16.76
CA ASN A 223 -17.84 2.27 16.98
C ASN A 223 -17.22 1.25 16.02
N PHE A 224 -17.90 0.13 15.78
CA PHE A 224 -17.42 -0.88 14.84
C PHE A 224 -17.50 -0.38 13.39
N VAL A 225 -18.60 0.26 13.01
CA VAL A 225 -18.73 0.86 11.67
C VAL A 225 -17.64 1.91 11.45
N LYS A 226 -17.38 2.77 12.44
CA LYS A 226 -16.30 3.77 12.39
C LYS A 226 -14.92 3.13 12.29
N LEU A 227 -14.67 2.05 13.03
CA LEU A 227 -13.43 1.28 12.96
C LEU A 227 -13.19 0.74 11.54
N VAL A 228 -14.20 0.13 10.92
CA VAL A 228 -14.10 -0.42 9.56
C VAL A 228 -13.96 0.69 8.52
N ASP A 229 -14.72 1.79 8.64
CA ASP A 229 -14.59 2.98 7.78
C ASP A 229 -13.15 3.52 7.81
N ASN A 230 -12.59 3.71 9.01
CA ASN A 230 -11.23 4.22 9.17
C ASN A 230 -10.19 3.19 8.69
N ALA A 231 -10.45 1.88 8.79
CA ALA A 231 -9.59 0.84 8.24
C ALA A 231 -9.61 0.84 6.71
N ILE A 232 -10.77 1.03 6.08
CA ILE A 232 -10.90 1.20 4.63
C ILE A 232 -10.10 2.42 4.19
N ASP A 233 -10.30 3.57 4.83
CA ASP A 233 -9.54 4.78 4.55
C ASP A 233 -8.04 4.57 4.79
N TRP A 234 -7.63 3.88 5.86
CA TRP A 234 -6.22 3.57 6.09
C TRP A 234 -5.64 2.62 5.04
N CYS A 235 -6.39 1.61 4.58
CA CYS A 235 -5.96 0.69 3.53
C CYS A 235 -5.87 1.38 2.16
N LEU A 236 -6.85 2.20 1.82
CA LEU A 236 -6.99 2.92 0.54
C LEU A 236 -6.18 4.20 0.47
N LYS A 237 -5.90 4.83 1.62
CA LYS A 237 -4.80 5.77 1.75
C LYS A 237 -3.60 4.98 1.31
N LYS A 238 -3.21 5.22 0.05
CA LYS A 238 -1.88 4.92 -0.42
C LYS A 238 -0.99 5.27 0.77
N THR A 239 -0.16 4.34 1.22
CA THR A 239 1.20 4.78 1.46
C THR A 239 1.53 5.53 0.17
N THR A 240 1.34 6.83 0.20
CA THR A 240 2.42 7.68 -0.19
C THR A 240 3.60 7.15 0.64
N VAL A 241 4.28 6.13 0.10
CA VAL A 241 5.70 6.36 -0.18
C VAL A 241 5.62 7.74 -0.80
N PRO A 242 6.00 8.82 -0.08
CA PRO A 242 5.82 10.18 -0.57
C PRO A 242 6.11 10.08 -2.04
N VAL A 243 5.09 10.31 -2.88
CA VAL A 243 5.39 10.59 -4.27
C VAL A 243 6.14 11.87 -4.06
N VAL A 244 7.46 11.73 -4.01
CA VAL A 244 8.39 12.80 -4.16
C VAL A 244 7.84 13.50 -5.37
N ASN A 245 7.12 14.59 -5.14
CA ASN A 245 6.72 15.41 -6.23
C ASN A 245 8.05 15.96 -6.72
N VAL A 246 8.49 15.40 -7.84
CA VAL A 246 9.81 15.67 -8.39
C VAL A 246 9.94 17.17 -8.59
N ALA A 247 8.85 17.86 -8.97
CA ALA A 247 8.78 19.31 -9.04
C ALA A 247 9.06 19.97 -7.68
N ASP A 248 8.39 19.57 -6.60
CA ASP A 248 8.59 20.18 -5.27
C ASP A 248 10.03 20.00 -4.77
N ILE A 249 10.67 18.87 -5.04
CA ILE A 249 12.07 18.62 -4.65
C ILE A 249 13.05 19.39 -5.54
N VAL A 250 12.76 19.44 -6.84
CA VAL A 250 13.51 20.25 -7.80
C VAL A 250 13.49 21.71 -7.39
N ASP A 251 12.32 22.25 -7.05
CA ASP A 251 12.16 23.64 -6.62
C ASP A 251 12.81 23.88 -5.26
N LYS A 252 12.60 22.96 -4.29
CA LYS A 252 13.16 23.05 -2.93
C LYS A 252 14.69 23.09 -2.91
N TYR A 253 15.36 22.37 -3.82
CA TYR A 253 16.82 22.26 -3.83
C TYR A 253 17.49 22.90 -5.06
N GLY A 254 16.73 23.47 -5.99
CA GLY A 254 17.25 24.06 -7.22
C GLY A 254 17.90 23.05 -8.17
N ILE A 255 17.30 21.86 -8.34
CA ILE A 255 17.88 20.79 -9.17
C ILE A 255 17.60 21.06 -10.65
N GLU A 256 18.62 21.45 -11.40
CA GLU A 256 18.48 21.69 -12.84
C GLU A 256 18.25 20.40 -13.63
N SER A 257 17.27 20.41 -14.55
CA SER A 257 17.00 19.28 -15.44
C SER A 257 18.18 19.01 -16.38
N GLY A 258 18.60 17.76 -16.47
CA GLY A 258 19.66 17.28 -17.38
C GLY A 258 21.08 17.52 -16.87
N LYS A 259 21.28 18.27 -15.78
CA LYS A 259 22.60 18.49 -15.17
C LYS A 259 22.73 17.75 -13.84
N PRO A 260 23.81 16.97 -13.62
CA PRO A 260 24.04 16.32 -12.33
C PRO A 260 24.16 17.33 -11.19
N PHE A 261 23.31 17.21 -10.17
CA PHE A 261 23.35 18.03 -8.97
C PHE A 261 24.31 17.43 -7.95
N ARG A 262 25.52 17.96 -7.89
CA ARG A 262 26.62 17.40 -7.08
C ARG A 262 26.65 18.01 -5.68
N ILE A 263 26.56 17.18 -4.64
CA ILE A 263 26.33 17.61 -3.25
C ILE A 263 27.21 16.87 -2.22
N GLY A 264 27.31 17.41 -1.01
CA GLY A 264 28.00 16.80 0.13
C GLY A 264 27.14 15.83 0.95
N VAL A 265 27.77 15.14 1.92
CA VAL A 265 27.14 14.07 2.73
C VAL A 265 25.87 14.51 3.45
N GLY A 266 25.87 15.68 4.09
CA GLY A 266 24.73 16.13 4.91
C GLY A 266 23.45 16.33 4.10
N LEU A 267 23.54 17.00 2.94
CA LEU A 267 22.39 17.18 2.06
C LEU A 267 21.97 15.86 1.41
N PHE A 268 22.94 15.02 1.04
CA PHE A 268 22.66 13.71 0.46
C PHE A 268 21.89 12.80 1.44
N GLU A 269 22.30 12.76 2.70
CA GLU A 269 21.57 12.04 3.75
C GLU A 269 20.16 12.59 3.95
N LYS A 270 20.02 13.92 4.00
CA LYS A 270 18.70 14.57 4.13
C LYS A 270 17.78 14.17 2.98
N MET A 271 18.25 14.24 1.74
CA MET A 271 17.47 13.83 0.56
C MET A 271 17.16 12.34 0.57
N TRP A 272 18.06 11.49 1.09
CA TRP A 272 17.80 10.07 1.23
C TRP A 272 16.76 9.76 2.31
N GLN A 273 16.91 10.31 3.52
CA GLN A 273 16.10 9.94 4.67
C GLN A 273 14.77 10.70 4.74
N ALA A 274 14.82 12.03 4.60
CA ALA A 274 13.63 12.88 4.73
C ALA A 274 12.76 12.79 3.47
N ASP A 275 13.40 12.88 2.31
CA ASP A 275 12.69 12.89 1.03
C ASP A 275 12.55 11.48 0.41
N LYS A 276 13.14 10.44 1.02
CA LYS A 276 13.00 9.03 0.61
C LYS A 276 13.36 8.77 -0.86
N LEU A 277 14.36 9.47 -1.38
CA LEU A 277 14.85 9.30 -2.75
C LEU A 277 15.50 7.93 -2.98
N THR A 278 15.54 7.50 -4.24
CA THR A 278 16.14 6.21 -4.63
C THR A 278 17.66 6.34 -4.69
N LEU A 279 18.36 5.51 -3.91
CA LEU A 279 19.82 5.39 -3.94
C LEU A 279 20.28 4.46 -5.07
N LEU A 280 21.39 4.82 -5.70
CA LEU A 280 22.08 4.02 -6.70
C LEU A 280 23.58 3.94 -6.38
N ASP A 281 24.05 2.74 -6.09
CA ASP A 281 25.45 2.41 -5.88
C ASP A 281 26.05 1.92 -7.20
N VAL A 282 27.04 2.65 -7.71
CA VAL A 282 27.71 2.30 -8.97
C VAL A 282 29.11 1.73 -8.79
N ARG A 283 29.43 1.25 -7.58
CA ARG A 283 30.69 0.58 -7.26
C ARG A 283 30.73 -0.86 -7.77
N THR A 284 31.90 -1.48 -7.70
CA THR A 284 32.08 -2.88 -8.08
C THR A 284 31.47 -3.85 -7.06
N ALA A 285 31.26 -5.10 -7.46
CA ALA A 285 30.69 -6.12 -6.57
C ALA A 285 31.50 -6.34 -5.28
N PRO A 286 32.86 -6.38 -5.30
CA PRO A 286 33.64 -6.48 -4.07
C PRO A 286 33.43 -5.28 -3.14
N GLU A 287 33.38 -4.06 -3.69
CA GLU A 287 33.15 -2.85 -2.89
C GLU A 287 31.77 -2.84 -2.23
N TYR A 288 30.74 -3.29 -2.95
CA TYR A 288 29.36 -3.38 -2.43
C TYR A 288 29.25 -4.37 -1.27
N LYS A 289 29.88 -5.55 -1.41
CA LYS A 289 29.89 -6.63 -0.40
C LYS A 289 30.67 -6.28 0.87
N VAL A 290 31.67 -5.39 0.79
CA VAL A 290 32.40 -4.92 1.98
C VAL A 290 31.54 -3.97 2.83
N GLY A 291 30.60 -3.28 2.18
CA GLY A 291 29.55 -2.50 2.82
C GLY A 291 29.01 -1.41 1.91
N HIS A 292 27.75 -1.04 2.11
CA HIS A 292 26.99 -0.10 1.27
C HIS A 292 25.97 0.70 2.08
N ILE A 293 25.37 1.73 1.47
CA ILE A 293 24.29 2.48 2.10
C ILE A 293 23.01 1.63 2.01
N ARG A 294 22.35 1.41 3.15
CA ARG A 294 21.17 0.54 3.27
C ARG A 294 20.09 0.89 2.24
N GLY A 295 19.53 -0.13 1.59
CA GLY A 295 18.42 0.03 0.64
C GLY A 295 18.81 0.66 -0.70
N THR A 296 20.10 0.74 -1.02
CA THR A 296 20.56 1.15 -2.35
C THR A 296 20.25 0.10 -3.41
N LYS A 297 19.94 0.54 -4.63
CA LYS A 297 20.07 -0.33 -5.81
C LYS A 297 21.53 -0.38 -6.21
N TRP A 298 22.00 -1.52 -6.68
CA TRP A 298 23.38 -1.69 -7.12
C TRP A 298 23.44 -1.96 -8.62
N ILE A 299 24.20 -1.14 -9.35
CA ILE A 299 24.48 -1.30 -10.78
C ILE A 299 25.94 -0.93 -11.03
N ASP A 300 26.80 -1.93 -11.20
CA ASP A 300 28.24 -1.73 -11.39
C ASP A 300 28.56 -0.88 -12.64
N TRP A 301 29.22 0.26 -12.44
CA TRP A 301 29.66 1.16 -13.52
C TRP A 301 30.55 0.47 -14.56
N PHE A 302 31.39 -0.49 -14.13
CA PHE A 302 32.31 -1.18 -15.03
C PHE A 302 31.67 -2.38 -15.74
N SER A 303 30.43 -2.74 -15.38
CA SER A 303 29.70 -3.79 -16.08
C SER A 303 29.39 -3.34 -17.52
N PRO A 304 29.60 -4.18 -18.53
CA PRO A 304 29.15 -3.88 -19.90
C PRO A 304 27.62 -3.72 -19.99
N LYS A 305 26.88 -4.24 -18.99
CA LYS A 305 25.41 -4.13 -18.90
C LYS A 305 24.93 -2.86 -18.19
N PHE A 306 25.83 -1.95 -17.78
CA PHE A 306 25.46 -0.76 -17.01
C PHE A 306 24.34 0.05 -17.69
N ALA A 307 24.51 0.34 -18.98
CA ALA A 307 23.51 1.12 -19.73
C ALA A 307 22.16 0.40 -19.82
N ASP A 308 22.15 -0.92 -20.04
CA ASP A 308 20.92 -1.70 -20.15
C ASP A 308 20.16 -1.77 -18.82
N GLU A 309 20.88 -1.90 -17.70
CA GLU A 309 20.28 -1.91 -16.36
C GLU A 309 19.75 -0.53 -15.97
N VAL A 310 20.48 0.53 -16.29
CA VAL A 310 20.04 1.91 -16.08
C VAL A 310 18.81 2.23 -16.93
N ALA A 311 18.74 1.76 -18.17
CA ALA A 311 17.60 2.01 -19.06
C ALA A 311 16.26 1.46 -18.53
N LYS A 312 16.30 0.44 -17.67
CA LYS A 312 15.11 -0.15 -17.00
C LYS A 312 14.60 0.70 -15.84
N LEU A 313 15.37 1.70 -15.39
CA LEU A 313 14.96 2.57 -14.30
C LEU A 313 13.95 3.62 -14.77
N ASP A 314 13.10 4.06 -13.84
CA ASP A 314 12.08 5.08 -14.10
C ASP A 314 12.75 6.46 -14.24
N LYS A 315 12.77 6.99 -15.48
CA LYS A 315 13.40 8.27 -15.85
C LYS A 315 12.73 9.50 -15.25
N SER A 316 11.53 9.35 -14.70
CA SER A 316 10.80 10.45 -14.06
C SER A 316 11.27 10.72 -12.63
N LYS A 317 12.02 9.81 -12.00
CA LYS A 317 12.48 9.91 -10.61
C LYS A 317 13.82 10.64 -10.46
N ILE A 318 14.09 11.10 -9.24
CA ILE A 318 15.40 11.61 -8.82
C ILE A 318 16.21 10.44 -8.24
N TYR A 319 17.43 10.25 -8.73
CA TYR A 319 18.37 9.24 -8.23
C TYR A 319 19.53 9.88 -7.48
N LEU A 320 19.79 9.38 -6.27
CA LEU A 320 20.94 9.70 -5.45
C LEU A 320 22.05 8.68 -5.76
N VAL A 321 23.03 9.09 -6.56
CA VAL A 321 24.07 8.22 -7.10
C VAL A 321 25.37 8.41 -6.33
N TYR A 322 26.05 7.32 -5.98
CA TYR A 322 27.36 7.38 -5.34
C TYR A 322 28.27 6.25 -5.83
N CYS A 323 29.58 6.51 -5.76
CA CYS A 323 30.62 5.51 -5.94
C CYS A 323 31.61 5.55 -4.77
N ALA A 324 32.83 5.00 -4.89
CA ALA A 324 33.82 5.09 -3.81
C ALA A 324 34.21 6.54 -3.44
N GLY A 325 34.62 7.34 -4.42
CA GLY A 325 35.18 8.69 -4.20
C GLY A 325 34.54 9.79 -5.04
N GLY A 326 33.37 9.56 -5.64
CA GLY A 326 32.60 10.58 -6.37
C GLY A 326 32.96 10.77 -7.85
N VAL A 327 33.97 10.09 -8.40
CA VAL A 327 34.35 10.23 -9.83
C VAL A 327 33.46 9.38 -10.74
N ARG A 328 33.27 8.09 -10.43
CA ARG A 328 32.41 7.19 -11.21
C ARG A 328 30.94 7.60 -11.16
N SER A 329 30.45 8.06 -10.01
CA SER A 329 29.07 8.52 -9.86
C SER A 329 28.79 9.79 -10.67
N ALA A 330 29.75 10.72 -10.77
CA ALA A 330 29.64 11.86 -11.68
C ALA A 330 29.47 11.43 -13.15
N ARG A 331 30.28 10.47 -13.60
CA ARG A 331 30.20 9.91 -14.96
C ARG A 331 28.89 9.16 -15.18
N ALA A 332 28.44 8.40 -14.18
CA ALA A 332 27.16 7.71 -14.19
C ALA A 332 25.98 8.70 -14.31
N CYS A 333 25.95 9.76 -13.49
CA CYS A 333 24.93 10.80 -13.57
C CYS A 333 24.91 11.49 -14.94
N LYS A 334 26.08 11.83 -15.50
CA LYS A 334 26.17 12.39 -16.86
C LYS A 334 25.58 11.43 -17.90
N LYS A 335 25.95 10.14 -17.84
CA LYS A 335 25.43 9.12 -18.76
C LYS A 335 23.92 8.93 -18.62
N MET A 336 23.40 8.95 -17.39
CA MET A 336 21.97 8.93 -17.10
C MET A 336 21.27 10.14 -17.71
N SER A 337 21.82 11.35 -17.57
CA SER A 337 21.27 12.55 -18.24
C SER A 337 21.19 12.39 -19.76
N GLU A 338 22.25 11.87 -20.40
CA GLU A 338 22.26 11.56 -21.84
C GLU A 338 21.20 10.51 -22.24
N MET A 339 20.84 9.62 -21.32
CA MET A 339 19.78 8.60 -21.51
C MET A 339 18.37 9.12 -21.22
N GLY A 340 18.21 10.40 -20.90
CA GLY A 340 16.92 11.06 -20.67
C GLY A 340 16.44 11.07 -19.22
N PHE A 341 17.32 10.79 -18.24
CA PHE A 341 17.01 11.04 -16.83
C PHE A 341 17.07 12.54 -16.56
N LYS A 342 15.96 13.12 -16.10
CA LYS A 342 15.88 14.56 -15.89
C LYS A 342 16.65 15.02 -14.66
N TYR A 343 16.70 14.21 -13.60
CA TYR A 343 17.25 14.64 -12.31
C TYR A 343 18.15 13.57 -11.71
N THR A 344 19.43 13.87 -11.60
CA THR A 344 20.42 13.00 -10.96
C THR A 344 21.20 13.82 -9.93
N VAL A 345 21.47 13.20 -8.79
CA VAL A 345 22.16 13.81 -7.65
C VAL A 345 23.38 12.97 -7.33
N ASP A 346 24.54 13.60 -7.28
CA ASP A 346 25.82 12.91 -7.13
C ASP A 346 26.45 13.21 -5.77
N LEU A 347 26.82 12.15 -5.02
CA LEU A 347 27.55 12.29 -3.77
C LEU A 347 29.03 12.62 -4.05
N ALA A 348 29.37 13.90 -3.93
CA ALA A 348 30.70 14.41 -4.30
C ALA A 348 31.88 13.69 -3.62
N PRO A 349 31.86 13.38 -2.31
CA PRO A 349 32.96 12.66 -1.66
C PRO A 349 32.81 11.12 -1.73
N GLY A 350 31.75 10.62 -2.38
CA GLY A 350 31.43 9.21 -2.47
C GLY A 350 31.22 8.50 -1.13
N PHE A 351 31.23 7.17 -1.18
CA PHE A 351 31.09 6.27 -0.04
C PHE A 351 32.24 6.43 0.98
N ASN A 352 33.43 6.82 0.53
CA ASN A 352 34.54 7.14 1.43
C ASN A 352 34.21 8.34 2.31
N GLY A 353 33.64 9.41 1.73
CA GLY A 353 33.12 10.54 2.50
C GLY A 353 31.96 10.17 3.43
N TRP A 354 31.05 9.31 2.97
CA TRP A 354 29.96 8.79 3.79
C TRP A 354 30.47 8.10 5.06
N LYS A 355 31.47 7.21 4.90
CA LYS A 355 32.13 6.54 6.03
C LYS A 355 32.90 7.51 6.93
N ALA A 356 33.66 8.44 6.35
CA ALA A 356 34.43 9.42 7.11
C ALA A 356 33.53 10.31 7.98
N ALA A 357 32.29 10.58 7.53
CA ALA A 357 31.27 11.29 8.27
C ALA A 357 30.52 10.42 9.32
N GLY A 358 30.98 9.19 9.59
CA GLY A 358 30.41 8.30 10.60
C GLY A 358 28.99 7.80 10.29
N LYS A 359 28.57 7.83 9.02
CA LYS A 359 27.20 7.49 8.63
C LYS A 359 27.00 5.97 8.56
N ALA A 360 25.77 5.53 8.80
CA ALA A 360 25.40 4.12 8.85
C ALA A 360 25.62 3.40 7.51
N ILE A 361 26.11 2.16 7.59
CA ILE A 361 26.30 1.25 6.46
C ILE A 361 25.71 -0.12 6.77
N GLU A 362 25.37 -0.86 5.72
CA GLU A 362 24.96 -2.27 5.74
C GLU A 362 26.10 -3.11 5.14
N LYS A 363 26.32 -4.32 5.66
CA LYS A 363 27.35 -5.25 5.19
C LYS A 363 26.70 -6.47 4.54
#